data_AF-A0ABD2L8W2-F1
#
_entry.id   AF-A0ABD2L8W2-F1
#
_cell.length_a   1.000
_cell.length_b   1.000
_cell.length_c   1.000
_cell.angle_alpha   90.00
_cell.angle_beta   90.00
_cell.angle_gamma   90.00
#
_symmetry.space_group_name_H-M   'P 1'
#
loop_
_entity.id
_entity.type
_entity.pdbx_description
1 polymer ?
#
loop_
_entity_poly.entity_id
_entity_poly.type
_entity_poly.pdbx_seq_one_letter_code
_entity_poly.pdbx_strand_id
1 'polypeptide(L)'
;MVDLCSQLNDNVEKYENDANVEIMWAIKAAESASIHMNILLAVDSTKLKLNKHQDEVYTRFRQLFPDLDVFKVDENELKNENKEKWRLFCEAFQKTVDDYNFGTMLRIRADGIYDEPNTIITNKVIFIAIEGARNIEGINEKHKSAYKMLHQQQTVVAAPSASEQSTNVS
;
A
#
# COMPACT_ATOMS: atom_id res chain seq x y z
N MET A 1 20.32 -22.47 15.01
CA MET A 1 19.01 -21.93 14.60
C MET A 1 18.55 -20.99 15.71
N VAL A 2 19.00 -19.74 15.66
CA VAL A 2 18.63 -18.73 16.65
C VAL A 2 17.34 -18.10 16.17
N ASP A 3 16.34 -18.07 17.04
CA ASP A 3 14.99 -17.59 16.79
C ASP A 3 15.03 -16.06 16.53
N LEU A 4 15.00 -15.71 15.25
CA LEU A 4 15.15 -14.33 14.75
C LEU A 4 13.96 -13.43 15.13
N CYS A 5 12.87 -14.01 15.64
CA CYS A 5 11.68 -13.28 16.08
C CYS A 5 11.88 -12.47 17.37
N SER A 6 12.93 -12.74 18.16
CA SER A 6 13.11 -12.11 19.48
C SER A 6 13.88 -10.77 19.46
N GLN A 7 14.38 -10.29 18.32
CA GLN A 7 15.28 -9.12 18.28
C GLN A 7 14.61 -7.78 17.98
N LEU A 8 13.27 -7.69 17.97
CA LEU A 8 12.56 -6.44 17.68
C LEU A 8 12.11 -5.65 18.91
N ASN A 9 12.50 -6.04 20.13
CA ASN A 9 11.99 -5.43 21.36
C ASN A 9 13.00 -4.61 22.19
N ASP A 10 14.26 -4.44 21.77
CA ASP A 10 15.24 -3.72 22.58
C ASP A 10 15.92 -2.56 21.83
N ASN A 11 15.58 -1.34 22.28
CA ASN A 11 16.28 -0.06 22.11
C ASN A 11 16.19 0.65 20.75
N VAL A 12 15.20 1.55 20.67
CA VAL A 12 14.94 2.51 19.58
C VAL A 12 16.13 3.45 19.29
N GLU A 13 17.05 3.63 20.24
CA GLU A 13 18.20 4.56 20.11
C GLU A 13 19.40 4.00 19.33
N LYS A 14 19.38 2.74 18.90
CA LYS A 14 20.56 2.09 18.28
C LYS A 14 20.50 1.93 16.76
N TYR A 15 19.43 2.39 16.12
CA TYR A 15 19.25 2.31 14.67
C TYR A 15 19.51 3.67 14.03
N GLU A 16 20.75 4.17 14.16
CA GLU A 16 21.26 5.23 13.30
C GLU A 16 21.38 4.68 11.87
N ASN A 17 20.45 5.04 11.00
CA ASN A 17 20.58 5.03 9.54
C ASN A 17 21.30 3.80 8.93
N ASP A 18 20.90 2.60 9.34
CA ASP A 18 21.42 1.36 8.76
C ASP A 18 20.71 1.12 7.42
N ALA A 19 21.45 1.22 6.32
CA ALA A 19 20.94 0.93 4.97
C ALA A 19 20.26 -0.45 4.89
N ASN A 20 20.66 -1.43 5.71
CA ASN A 20 20.01 -2.72 5.77
C ASN A 20 18.59 -2.65 6.34
N VAL A 21 18.33 -1.74 7.29
CA VAL A 21 17.00 -1.50 7.85
C VAL A 21 16.09 -0.88 6.78
N GLU A 22 16.59 0.09 6.02
CA GLU A 22 15.84 0.69 4.91
C GLU A 22 15.51 -0.33 3.80
N ILE A 23 16.48 -1.18 3.44
CA ILE A 23 16.28 -2.28 2.48
C ILE A 23 15.21 -3.25 3.00
N MET A 24 15.31 -3.67 4.27
CA MET A 24 14.33 -4.58 4.88
C MET A 24 12.92 -3.98 4.88
N TRP A 25 12.82 -2.68 5.16
CA TRP A 25 11.55 -1.95 5.12
C TRP A 25 10.98 -1.88 3.71
N ALA A 26 11.82 -1.59 2.71
CA ALA A 26 11.40 -1.55 1.31
C ALA A 26 10.89 -2.93 0.82
N ILE A 27 11.58 -4.01 1.19
CA ILE A 27 11.16 -5.39 0.88
C ILE A 27 9.78 -5.67 1.50
N LYS A 28 9.61 -5.39 2.79
CA LYS A 28 8.35 -5.64 3.50
C LYS A 28 7.18 -4.80 2.94
N ALA A 29 7.44 -3.55 2.54
CA ALA A 29 6.45 -2.69 1.91
C ALA A 29 6.04 -3.23 0.52
N ALA A 30 7.00 -3.71 -0.28
CA ALA A 30 6.74 -4.31 -1.58
C ALA A 30 5.96 -5.64 -1.47
N GLU A 31 6.30 -6.49 -0.50
CA GLU A 31 5.55 -7.71 -0.19
C GLU A 31 4.11 -7.39 0.21
N SER A 32 3.92 -6.41 1.08
CA SER A 32 2.59 -5.95 1.51
C SER A 32 1.76 -5.44 0.33
N ALA A 33 2.38 -4.68 -0.59
CA ALA A 33 1.73 -4.19 -1.81
C ALA A 33 1.30 -5.34 -2.72
N SER A 34 2.17 -6.34 -2.92
CA SER A 34 1.87 -7.55 -3.69
C SER A 34 0.70 -8.34 -3.10
N ILE A 35 0.71 -8.56 -1.77
CA ILE A 35 -0.38 -9.24 -1.06
C ILE A 35 -1.69 -8.46 -1.23
N HIS A 36 -1.66 -7.14 -1.02
CA HIS A 36 -2.85 -6.30 -1.19
C HIS A 36 -3.41 -6.38 -2.62
N MET A 37 -2.55 -6.31 -3.64
CA MET A 37 -2.95 -6.43 -5.04
C MET A 37 -3.60 -7.80 -5.33
N ASN A 38 -3.00 -8.88 -4.85
CA ASN A 38 -3.53 -10.23 -5.03
C ASN A 38 -4.91 -10.39 -4.39
N ILE A 39 -5.12 -9.81 -3.20
CA ILE A 39 -6.42 -9.80 -2.55
C ILE A 39 -7.44 -9.05 -3.41
N LEU A 40 -7.13 -7.83 -3.87
CA LEU A 40 -8.03 -7.03 -4.73
C LEU A 40 -8.41 -7.75 -6.03
N LEU A 41 -7.51 -8.57 -6.58
CA LEU A 41 -7.77 -9.38 -7.77
C LEU A 41 -8.67 -10.58 -7.47
N ALA A 42 -8.50 -11.21 -6.30
CA ALA A 42 -9.15 -12.46 -5.94
C ALA A 42 -10.57 -12.28 -5.36
N VAL A 43 -10.81 -11.23 -4.56
CA VAL A 43 -12.05 -11.09 -3.77
C VAL A 43 -12.87 -9.87 -4.14
N ASP A 44 -14.17 -9.90 -3.85
CA ASP A 44 -15.06 -8.74 -3.93
C ASP A 44 -14.62 -7.69 -2.91
N SER A 45 -14.12 -6.56 -3.41
CA SER A 45 -13.50 -5.52 -2.59
C SER A 45 -14.50 -4.80 -1.68
N THR A 46 -15.80 -4.80 -2.02
CA THR A 46 -16.85 -4.19 -1.18
C THR A 46 -17.05 -4.91 0.15
N LYS A 47 -16.61 -6.18 0.23
CA LYS A 47 -16.67 -7.01 1.45
C LYS A 47 -15.33 -7.08 2.18
N LEU A 48 -14.29 -6.47 1.63
CA LEU A 48 -12.94 -6.53 2.18
C LEU A 48 -12.72 -5.46 3.26
N LYS A 49 -12.36 -5.91 4.46
CA LYS A 49 -11.83 -5.05 5.52
C LYS A 49 -10.32 -5.24 5.64
N LEU A 50 -9.58 -4.15 5.47
CA LEU A 50 -8.12 -4.09 5.57
C LEU A 50 -7.63 -4.08 7.03
N ASN A 51 -8.49 -3.66 7.96
CA ASN A 51 -8.16 -3.58 9.39
C ASN A 51 -9.41 -3.70 10.27
N LYS A 52 -9.25 -4.18 11.50
CA LYS A 52 -10.29 -4.21 12.55
C LYS A 52 -10.90 -2.83 12.84
N HIS A 53 -10.12 -1.75 12.72
CA HIS A 53 -10.53 -0.36 12.97
C HIS A 53 -10.93 0.39 11.69
N GLN A 54 -11.07 -0.28 10.55
CA GLN A 54 -11.35 0.38 9.26
C GLN A 54 -12.58 1.31 9.32
N ASP A 55 -13.65 0.90 9.99
CA ASP A 55 -14.89 1.68 10.04
C ASP A 55 -14.69 3.02 10.80
N GLU A 56 -13.88 3.01 11.87
CA GLU A 56 -13.52 4.19 12.65
C GLU A 56 -12.59 5.11 11.85
N VAL A 57 -11.57 4.52 11.20
CA VAL A 57 -10.63 5.21 10.31
C VAL A 57 -11.38 5.91 9.18
N TYR A 58 -12.30 5.21 8.52
CA TYR A 58 -13.12 5.75 7.43
C TYR A 58 -14.02 6.90 7.90
N THR A 59 -14.70 6.74 9.03
CA THR A 59 -15.55 7.78 9.61
C THR A 59 -14.76 9.05 9.88
N ARG A 60 -13.59 8.93 10.52
CA ARG A 60 -12.73 10.09 10.80
C ARG A 60 -12.15 10.69 9.54
N PHE A 61 -11.80 9.87 8.55
CA PHE A 61 -11.29 10.31 7.26
C PHE A 61 -12.32 11.20 6.56
N ARG A 62 -13.56 10.74 6.40
CA ARG A 62 -14.63 11.52 5.76
C ARG A 62 -15.09 12.75 6.56
N GLN A 63 -14.85 12.80 7.88
CA GLN A 63 -15.04 14.02 8.67
C GLN A 63 -14.00 15.11 8.34
N LEU A 64 -12.73 14.73 8.15
CA LEU A 64 -11.65 15.69 7.84
C LEU A 64 -11.54 16.03 6.35
N PHE A 65 -11.93 15.07 5.52
CA PHE A 65 -11.80 15.11 4.05
C PHE A 65 -13.13 14.67 3.40
N PRO A 66 -14.21 15.46 3.56
CA PRO A 66 -15.52 15.11 3.00
C PRO A 66 -15.46 14.97 1.47
N ASP A 67 -14.77 15.90 0.80
CA ASP A 67 -14.77 16.03 -0.66
C ASP A 67 -13.49 15.49 -1.34
N LEU A 68 -12.57 14.87 -0.59
CA LEU A 68 -11.35 14.32 -1.19
C LEU A 68 -11.70 13.18 -2.13
N ASP A 69 -11.20 13.28 -3.37
CA ASP A 69 -11.34 12.22 -4.37
C ASP A 69 -10.38 11.07 -4.06
N VAL A 70 -10.95 9.93 -3.66
CA VAL A 70 -10.15 8.73 -3.37
C VAL A 70 -9.83 7.94 -4.63
N PHE A 71 -10.37 8.28 -5.80
CA PHE A 71 -9.99 7.65 -7.06
C PHE A 71 -8.52 7.93 -7.40
N LYS A 72 -8.07 9.19 -7.25
CA LYS A 72 -6.69 9.62 -7.45
C LYS A 72 -6.17 10.41 -6.25
N VAL A 73 -5.20 9.85 -5.53
CA VAL A 73 -4.52 10.48 -4.40
C VAL A 73 -3.02 10.47 -4.67
N ASP A 74 -2.47 11.63 -5.05
CA ASP A 74 -1.03 11.79 -5.29
C ASP A 74 -0.34 12.48 -4.10
N GLU A 75 0.98 12.70 -4.21
CA GLU A 75 1.75 13.30 -3.11
C GLU A 75 1.28 14.71 -2.72
N ASN A 76 0.69 15.46 -3.66
CA ASN A 76 0.22 16.81 -3.38
C ASN A 76 -0.96 16.78 -2.40
N GLU A 77 -1.83 15.78 -2.54
CA GLU A 77 -2.97 15.56 -1.65
C GLU A 77 -2.56 15.18 -0.22
N LEU A 78 -1.34 14.65 -0.03
CA LEU A 78 -0.81 14.23 1.27
C LEU A 78 0.08 15.30 1.94
N LYS A 79 0.75 16.17 1.16
CA LYS A 79 1.83 17.04 1.67
C LYS A 79 1.53 18.54 1.70
N ASN A 80 0.67 19.07 0.84
CA ASN A 80 0.50 20.53 0.73
C ASN A 80 -0.45 21.05 1.82
N GLU A 81 -1.55 21.67 1.42
CA GLU A 81 -2.56 22.24 2.32
C GLU A 81 -3.16 21.21 3.29
N ASN A 82 -3.08 19.93 2.93
CA ASN A 82 -3.61 18.81 3.71
C ASN A 82 -2.62 18.22 4.73
N LYS A 83 -1.33 18.61 4.72
CA LYS A 83 -0.32 17.98 5.59
C LYS A 83 -0.66 18.04 7.07
N GLU A 84 -1.16 19.18 7.53
CA GLU A 84 -1.53 19.34 8.94
C GLU A 84 -2.76 18.51 9.29
N LYS A 85 -3.74 18.42 8.38
CA LYS A 85 -4.91 17.55 8.56
C LYS A 85 -4.52 16.08 8.61
N TRP A 86 -3.61 15.65 7.73
CA TRP A 86 -3.09 14.28 7.74
C TRP A 86 -2.26 13.97 8.98
N ARG A 87 -1.48 14.94 9.48
CA ARG A 87 -0.76 14.79 10.76
C ARG A 87 -1.74 14.54 11.91
N LEU A 88 -2.76 15.39 12.04
CA LEU A 88 -3.81 15.25 13.06
C LEU A 88 -4.62 13.96 12.90
N PHE A 89 -4.86 13.54 11.65
CA PHE A 89 -5.50 12.27 11.36
C PHE A 89 -4.66 11.09 11.86
N CYS A 90 -3.37 11.05 11.53
CA CYS A 90 -2.48 9.98 11.97
C CYS A 90 -2.36 9.90 13.50
N GLU A 91 -2.20 11.04 14.17
CA GLU A 91 -2.06 11.10 15.64
C GLU A 91 -3.32 10.60 16.37
N ALA A 92 -4.50 10.80 15.80
CA ALA A 92 -5.76 10.30 16.37
C ALA A 92 -5.78 8.76 16.49
N PHE A 93 -5.00 8.05 15.68
CA PHE A 93 -4.96 6.59 15.65
C PHE A 93 -3.70 5.98 16.28
N GLN A 94 -2.81 6.79 16.89
CA GLN A 94 -1.56 6.32 17.48
C GLN A 94 -1.74 5.21 18.52
N LYS A 95 -2.87 5.23 19.26
CA LYS A 95 -3.16 4.27 20.34
C LYS A 95 -4.09 3.13 19.93
N THR A 96 -4.69 3.19 18.74
CA THR A 96 -5.75 2.27 18.30
C THR A 96 -5.30 1.41 17.13
N VAL A 97 -4.57 1.98 16.17
CA VAL A 97 -4.05 1.24 15.02
C VAL A 97 -2.61 0.83 15.29
N ASP A 98 -2.39 -0.48 15.38
CA ASP A 98 -1.07 -1.08 15.53
C ASP A 98 -0.17 -0.66 14.35
N ASP A 99 1.02 -0.14 14.66
CA ASP A 99 2.00 0.40 13.70
C ASP A 99 1.42 1.46 12.74
N TYR A 100 0.57 2.37 13.26
CA TYR A 100 -0.12 3.40 12.46
C TYR A 100 0.79 4.20 11.51
N ASN A 101 2.04 4.45 11.91
CA ASN A 101 3.04 5.24 11.19
C ASN A 101 4.00 4.39 10.35
N PHE A 102 3.80 3.07 10.24
CA PHE A 102 4.63 2.21 9.42
C PHE A 102 4.53 2.60 7.95
N GLY A 103 5.67 2.69 7.27
CA GLY A 103 5.75 3.02 5.86
C GLY A 103 5.16 1.90 5.00
N THR A 104 4.15 2.24 4.19
CA THR A 104 3.46 1.31 3.28
C THR A 104 3.27 1.93 1.92
N MET A 105 3.16 1.09 0.89
CA MET A 105 2.88 1.52 -0.46
C MET A 105 1.38 1.74 -0.67
N LEU A 106 1.02 2.88 -1.26
CA LEU A 106 -0.32 3.25 -1.66
C LEU A 106 -0.37 3.47 -3.18
N ARG A 107 -1.43 3.00 -3.83
CA ARG A 107 -1.67 3.28 -5.24
C ARG A 107 -2.15 4.71 -5.42
N ILE A 108 -1.54 5.47 -6.33
CA ILE A 108 -1.99 6.82 -6.65
C ILE A 108 -3.41 6.76 -7.22
N ARG A 109 -3.65 5.93 -8.23
CA ARG A 109 -4.94 5.71 -8.86
C ARG A 109 -5.53 4.33 -8.54
N ALA A 110 -6.83 4.30 -8.29
CA ALA A 110 -7.57 3.08 -7.99
C ALA A 110 -7.73 2.12 -9.18
N ASP A 111 -7.63 2.64 -10.42
CA ASP A 111 -7.71 1.86 -11.67
C ASP A 111 -6.37 1.25 -12.12
N GLY A 112 -5.29 1.54 -11.39
CA GLY A 112 -3.95 1.05 -11.66
C GLY A 112 -3.47 -0.05 -10.72
N ILE A 113 -2.26 -0.54 -11.00
CA ILE A 113 -1.53 -1.53 -10.20
C ILE A 113 -0.43 -0.86 -9.38
N TYR A 114 0.31 -1.63 -8.58
CA TYR A 114 1.56 -1.15 -8.01
C TYR A 114 2.66 -1.23 -9.07
N ASP A 115 3.04 -0.07 -9.60
CA ASP A 115 4.20 0.15 -10.46
C ASP A 115 4.86 1.48 -10.07
N GLU A 116 6.01 1.81 -10.68
CA GLU A 116 6.74 3.04 -10.39
C GLU A 116 5.88 4.31 -10.55
N PRO A 117 5.10 4.52 -11.63
CA PRO A 117 4.31 5.75 -11.80
C PRO A 117 3.03 5.80 -10.95
N ASN A 118 2.50 4.68 -10.47
CA ASN A 118 1.24 4.61 -9.71
C ASN A 118 1.44 4.28 -8.22
N THR A 119 2.66 4.37 -7.67
CA THR A 119 2.93 4.03 -6.26
C THR A 119 3.58 5.18 -5.51
N ILE A 120 3.09 5.44 -4.30
CA ILE A 120 3.71 6.36 -3.32
C ILE A 120 3.86 5.67 -1.97
N ILE A 121 4.81 6.15 -1.16
CA ILE A 121 5.00 5.68 0.22
C ILE A 121 4.20 6.60 1.17
N THR A 122 3.43 6.00 2.06
CA THR A 122 2.62 6.71 3.07
C THR A 122 2.57 5.92 4.38
N ASN A 123 1.91 6.47 5.39
CA ASN A 123 1.70 5.80 6.67
C ASN A 123 0.58 4.75 6.55
N LYS A 124 0.71 3.63 7.27
CA LYS A 124 -0.28 2.54 7.31
C LYS A 124 -1.71 3.02 7.54
N VAL A 125 -1.92 3.98 8.44
CA VAL A 125 -3.26 4.51 8.72
C VAL A 125 -3.84 5.30 7.53
N ILE A 126 -3.01 6.01 6.77
CA ILE A 126 -3.44 6.71 5.54
C ILE A 126 -3.80 5.69 4.46
N PHE A 127 -3.01 4.63 4.32
CA PHE A 127 -3.35 3.51 3.43
C PHE A 127 -4.70 2.88 3.78
N ILE A 128 -4.95 2.58 5.07
CA ILE A 128 -6.24 2.05 5.52
C ILE A 128 -7.38 3.03 5.21
N ALA A 129 -7.15 4.34 5.38
CA ALA A 129 -8.14 5.35 5.09
C ALA A 129 -8.52 5.38 3.60
N ILE A 130 -7.52 5.47 2.72
CA ILE A 130 -7.73 5.63 1.27
C ILE A 130 -8.20 4.32 0.63
N GLU A 131 -7.51 3.20 0.82
CA GLU A 131 -7.92 1.92 0.23
C GLU A 131 -9.18 1.36 0.89
N GLY A 132 -9.38 1.62 2.19
CA GLY A 132 -10.63 1.32 2.86
C GLY A 132 -11.80 2.12 2.30
N ALA A 133 -11.62 3.42 2.05
CA ALA A 133 -12.62 4.25 1.38
C ALA A 133 -12.92 3.74 -0.05
N ARG A 134 -11.88 3.39 -0.83
CA ARG A 134 -12.04 2.81 -2.18
C ARG A 134 -12.86 1.51 -2.17
N ASN A 135 -12.72 0.69 -1.13
CA ASN A 135 -13.53 -0.52 -0.95
C ASN A 135 -14.97 -0.20 -0.56
N ILE A 136 -15.17 0.64 0.46
CA ILE A 136 -16.49 1.01 1.00
C ILE A 136 -17.33 1.74 -0.06
N GLU A 137 -16.70 2.62 -0.85
CA GLU A 137 -17.35 3.40 -1.91
C GLU A 137 -17.45 2.64 -3.24
N GLY A 138 -16.98 1.40 -3.29
CA GLY A 138 -17.08 0.53 -4.47
C GLY A 138 -16.19 0.93 -5.64
N ILE A 139 -15.23 1.83 -5.43
CA ILE A 139 -14.31 2.31 -6.47
C ILE A 139 -13.37 1.18 -6.90
N ASN A 140 -12.81 0.43 -5.96
CA ASN A 140 -11.95 -0.71 -6.29
C ASN A 140 -12.71 -1.77 -7.11
N GLU A 141 -13.95 -2.09 -6.73
CA GLU A 141 -14.75 -3.08 -7.47
C GLU A 141 -15.10 -2.59 -8.87
N LYS A 142 -15.50 -1.32 -9.00
CA LYS A 142 -15.84 -0.68 -10.28
C LYS A 142 -14.67 -0.73 -11.27
N HIS A 143 -13.44 -0.56 -10.79
CA HIS A 143 -12.25 -0.50 -11.63
C HIS A 143 -11.47 -1.82 -11.71
N LYS A 144 -12.00 -2.91 -11.16
CA LYS A 144 -11.33 -4.21 -11.07
C LYS A 144 -10.85 -4.77 -12.40
N SER A 145 -11.67 -4.64 -13.44
CA SER A 145 -11.29 -5.08 -14.78
C SER A 145 -10.07 -4.34 -15.33
N ALA A 146 -9.92 -3.04 -15.02
CA ALA A 146 -8.82 -2.22 -15.52
C ALA A 146 -7.48 -2.67 -14.93
N TYR A 147 -7.38 -2.71 -13.59
CA TYR A 147 -6.13 -3.12 -12.94
C TYR A 147 -5.83 -4.61 -13.11
N LYS A 148 -6.85 -5.46 -13.36
CA LYS A 148 -6.64 -6.87 -13.73
C LYS A 148 -5.95 -7.02 -15.09
N MET A 149 -6.35 -6.23 -16.09
CA MET A 149 -5.70 -6.22 -17.40
C MET A 149 -4.25 -5.72 -17.29
N LEU A 150 -4.01 -4.64 -16.56
CA LEU A 150 -2.67 -4.10 -16.35
C LEU A 150 -1.74 -5.08 -15.63
N HIS A 151 -2.24 -5.77 -14.59
CA HIS A 151 -1.46 -6.77 -13.86
C HIS A 151 -1.07 -7.97 -14.75
N GLN A 152 -1.96 -8.40 -15.63
CA GLN A 152 -1.65 -9.46 -16.60
C GLN A 152 -0.57 -9.02 -17.61
N GLN A 153 -0.61 -7.78 -18.07
CA GLN A 153 0.42 -7.25 -18.97
C GLN A 153 1.79 -7.17 -18.27
N GLN A 154 1.82 -6.69 -17.03
CA GLN A 154 3.05 -6.62 -16.23
C GLN A 154 3.68 -8.00 -16.00
N THR A 155 2.85 -9.01 -15.70
CA THR A 155 3.34 -10.39 -15.47
C THR A 155 3.85 -11.06 -16.74
N VAL A 156 3.27 -10.76 -17.91
CA VAL A 156 3.78 -11.22 -19.21
C VAL A 156 5.12 -10.58 -19.56
N VAL A 157 5.29 -9.28 -19.31
CA VAL A 157 6.56 -8.58 -19.57
C VAL A 157 7.67 -9.04 -18.62
N ALA A 158 7.32 -9.40 -17.37
CA ALA A 158 8.28 -9.90 -16.37
C ALA A 158 8.69 -11.36 -16.59
N ALA A 159 7.97 -12.13 -17.42
CA ALA A 159 8.37 -13.49 -17.75
C ALA A 159 9.58 -13.47 -18.72
N PRO A 160 10.67 -14.20 -18.43
CA PRO A 160 11.80 -14.29 -19.35
C PRO A 160 11.31 -14.87 -20.68
N SER A 161 11.64 -14.21 -21.79
CA SER A 161 11.32 -14.68 -23.14
C SER A 161 11.96 -16.06 -23.37
N ALA A 162 11.19 -17.12 -23.21
CA ALA A 162 11.61 -18.48 -23.50
C ALA A 162 11.63 -18.71 -25.03
N SER A 163 12.55 -18.06 -25.73
CA SER A 163 12.84 -18.34 -27.13
C SER A 163 14.20 -17.80 -27.54
N GLU A 164 15.27 -18.46 -27.09
CA GLU A 164 16.57 -18.49 -27.78
C GLU A 164 17.38 -19.71 -27.30
N GLN A 165 16.90 -20.90 -27.66
CA GLN A 165 17.75 -22.07 -27.84
C GLN A 165 17.77 -22.40 -29.33
N SER A 166 18.80 -21.96 -30.05
CA SER A 166 19.32 -22.69 -31.21
C SER A 166 20.70 -22.17 -31.61
N THR A 167 21.57 -23.10 -31.97
CA THR A 167 22.88 -22.96 -32.65
C THR A 167 24.04 -22.37 -31.84
N ASN A 168 24.85 -23.25 -31.25
CA ASN A 168 26.09 -23.65 -31.96
C ASN A 168 26.69 -24.91 -31.35
N VAL A 169 26.45 -26.04 -32.03
CA VAL A 169 27.37 -27.17 -32.06
C VAL A 169 28.32 -26.91 -33.21
N SER A 170 29.60 -26.69 -32.94
CA SER A 170 30.74 -27.01 -33.82
C SER A 170 32.01 -26.97 -33.00
#